data_AF-A0A6S6T0C3-F1
#
_entry.id   AF-A0A6S6T0C3-F1
#
_cell.length_a   1.000
_cell.length_b   1.000
_cell.length_c   1.000
_cell.angle_alpha   90.00
_cell.angle_beta   90.00
_cell.angle_gamma   90.00
#
_symmetry.space_group_name_H-M   'P 1'
#
loop_
_entity.id
_entity.type
_entity.pdbx_description
1 polymer ?
#
loop_
_entity_poly.entity_id
_entity_poly.type
_entity_poly.pdbx_seq_one_letter_code
_entity_poly.pdbx_strand_id
1 'polypeptide(L)'
;MSIERIKFVELIEDNQLFYKSMHLDVIDDNKAWFGNLTFEHTFWLGHEGITYDRLNSIDTLTSFDESKDTFKLGDSPSAFNILSLQFNNCFFEEEPLLHSSNIKFISFYDCNFECDVYNLLLKYSNISLKIEFHNCTFSRIGLWNMTKDDELNVFELYGGAIESFEIINKIIIEKFYINKQYHGNNSQITKIKNLKIKNSIFEENFKLHNCEVENVCLEDVDFEKNADFF
;
A
#
# COMPACT_ATOMS: atom_id res chain seq x y z
N MET A 1 11.23 -5.55 -26.55
CA MET A 1 11.59 -5.71 -25.13
C MET A 1 12.83 -4.85 -24.90
N SER A 2 12.62 -3.64 -24.40
CA SER A 2 13.70 -2.73 -23.98
C SER A 2 13.93 -2.93 -22.50
N ILE A 3 15.19 -3.12 -22.10
CA ILE A 3 15.60 -3.07 -20.70
C ILE A 3 16.06 -1.63 -20.48
N GLU A 4 15.26 -0.85 -19.76
CA GLU A 4 15.63 0.50 -19.35
C GLU A 4 15.87 0.54 -17.85
N ARG A 5 16.97 1.17 -17.42
CA ARG A 5 17.28 1.35 -16.00
C ARG A 5 16.54 2.58 -15.48
N ILE A 6 15.46 2.38 -14.73
CA ILE A 6 14.87 3.46 -13.93
C ILE A 6 15.74 3.65 -12.68
N LYS A 7 16.22 4.88 -12.47
CA LYS A 7 16.91 5.25 -11.24
C LYS A 7 15.90 5.64 -10.18
N PHE A 8 15.99 5.02 -9.02
CA PHE A 8 15.27 5.43 -7.83
C PHE A 8 16.17 6.33 -7.00
N VAL A 9 15.54 7.21 -6.23
CA VAL A 9 16.21 8.12 -5.32
C VAL A 9 15.76 7.79 -3.92
N GLU A 10 16.74 7.60 -3.06
CA GLU A 10 16.57 7.33 -1.65
C GLU A 10 16.83 8.66 -0.92
N LEU A 11 15.83 9.12 -0.17
CA LEU A 11 15.99 10.24 0.75
C LEU A 11 16.39 9.65 2.09
N ILE A 12 17.64 9.89 2.50
CA ILE A 12 18.12 9.51 3.83
C ILE A 12 18.10 10.76 4.71
N GLU A 13 17.87 10.57 6.02
CA GLU A 13 17.99 11.62 7.04
C GLU A 13 19.28 12.46 6.83
N ASP A 14 19.19 13.77 7.09
CA ASP A 14 20.20 14.82 6.82
C ASP A 14 20.24 15.43 5.40
N ASN A 15 19.14 15.41 4.64
CA ASN A 15 19.04 16.05 3.31
C ASN A 15 20.10 15.55 2.29
N GLN A 16 20.67 14.36 2.48
CA GLN A 16 21.57 13.74 1.51
C GLN A 16 20.80 12.80 0.60
N LEU A 17 20.74 13.15 -0.70
CA LEU A 17 20.16 12.30 -1.74
C LEU A 17 21.16 11.20 -2.09
N PHE A 18 20.83 9.95 -1.74
CA PHE A 18 21.59 8.79 -2.19
C PHE A 18 20.88 8.14 -3.40
N TYR A 19 21.66 7.86 -4.44
CA TYR A 19 21.16 7.20 -5.65
C TYR A 19 21.44 5.70 -5.57
N LYS A 20 20.47 4.91 -5.12
CA LYS A 20 20.51 3.45 -5.29
C LYS A 20 19.93 3.11 -6.67
N SER A 21 20.79 2.75 -7.61
CA SER A 21 20.33 2.30 -8.93
C SER A 21 19.70 0.93 -8.79
N MET A 22 18.37 0.87 -8.85
CA MET A 22 17.63 -0.38 -8.85
C MET A 22 17.53 -0.92 -10.29
N HIS A 23 17.78 -2.21 -10.46
CA HIS A 23 17.61 -2.85 -11.76
C HIS A 23 16.11 -3.09 -12.01
N LEU A 24 15.60 -2.42 -13.04
CA LEU A 24 14.26 -2.69 -13.59
C LEU A 24 14.39 -3.78 -14.64
N ASP A 25 13.63 -4.85 -14.51
CA ASP A 25 13.81 -6.02 -15.35
C ASP A 25 13.11 -5.88 -16.71
N VAL A 26 11.90 -5.29 -16.78
CA VAL A 26 11.17 -5.12 -18.05
C VAL A 26 10.15 -3.97 -17.95
N ILE A 27 10.09 -3.14 -18.99
CA ILE A 27 8.93 -2.30 -19.31
C ILE A 27 8.24 -2.94 -20.51
N ASP A 28 6.96 -3.29 -20.35
CA ASP A 28 6.07 -3.72 -21.43
C ASP A 28 4.85 -2.80 -21.42
N ASP A 29 4.47 -2.24 -22.57
CA ASP A 29 3.39 -1.28 -22.83
C ASP A 29 2.50 -0.94 -21.60
N ASN A 30 2.97 -0.01 -20.74
CA ASN A 30 2.31 0.55 -19.54
C ASN A 30 2.47 -0.22 -18.21
N LYS A 31 3.37 -1.22 -18.14
CA LYS A 31 3.67 -2.00 -16.93
C LYS A 31 5.15 -1.91 -16.56
N ALA A 32 5.42 -1.87 -15.25
CA ALA A 32 6.77 -1.97 -14.70
C ALA A 32 6.84 -3.09 -13.65
N TRP A 33 7.94 -3.85 -13.69
CA TRP A 33 8.16 -5.02 -12.82
C TRP A 33 9.45 -4.88 -12.00
N PHE A 34 9.33 -5.18 -10.71
CA PHE A 34 10.40 -5.20 -9.70
C PHE A 34 10.52 -6.62 -9.15
N GLY A 35 11.72 -7.16 -9.07
CA GLY A 35 11.95 -8.54 -8.66
C GLY A 35 13.15 -8.70 -7.73
N ASN A 36 13.00 -9.40 -6.61
CA ASN A 36 14.09 -9.76 -5.68
C ASN A 36 14.83 -8.54 -5.10
N LEU A 37 14.09 -7.57 -4.59
CA LEU A 37 14.61 -6.30 -4.10
C LEU A 37 14.32 -6.10 -2.63
N THR A 38 15.26 -5.47 -1.92
CA THR A 38 15.09 -5.00 -0.54
C THR A 38 14.97 -3.49 -0.55
N PHE A 39 13.87 -2.99 0.02
CA PHE A 39 13.58 -1.57 0.21
C PHE A 39 13.76 -1.24 1.70
N GLU A 40 14.98 -0.81 2.03
CA GLU A 40 15.40 -0.44 3.40
C GLU A 40 14.89 0.95 3.80
N HIS A 41 14.41 1.74 2.84
CA HIS A 41 13.97 3.11 3.02
C HIS A 41 12.72 3.41 2.19
N THR A 42 12.00 4.43 2.61
CA THR A 42 10.83 4.97 1.92
C THR A 42 11.21 5.40 0.51
N PHE A 43 10.59 4.78 -0.49
CA PHE A 43 10.79 5.15 -1.88
C PHE A 43 9.53 5.76 -2.48
N TRP A 44 9.73 6.71 -3.39
CA TRP A 44 8.67 7.51 -4.01
C TRP A 44 8.55 7.18 -5.49
N LEU A 45 7.33 6.87 -5.95
CA LEU A 45 6.99 6.75 -7.36
C LEU A 45 5.98 7.81 -7.75
N GLY A 46 6.40 8.84 -8.49
CA GLY A 46 5.52 9.91 -8.97
C GLY A 46 5.96 10.54 -10.30
N HIS A 47 5.00 11.17 -10.98
CA HIS A 47 5.21 12.01 -12.16
C HIS A 47 4.55 13.37 -11.93
N GLU A 48 5.32 14.45 -12.15
CA GLU A 48 4.97 15.88 -12.13
C GLU A 48 4.12 16.44 -10.96
N GLY A 49 4.70 17.41 -10.24
CA GLY A 49 3.94 18.51 -9.64
C GLY A 49 3.57 18.43 -8.16
N ILE A 50 4.06 17.46 -7.39
CA ILE A 50 3.94 17.51 -5.93
C ILE A 50 5.03 18.45 -5.40
N THR A 51 4.67 19.72 -5.21
CA THR A 51 5.39 20.61 -4.29
C THR A 51 5.04 20.25 -2.86
N TYR A 52 6.05 20.21 -2.01
CA TYR A 52 6.08 19.81 -0.60
C TYR A 52 5.28 20.74 0.35
N ASP A 53 4.02 21.07 0.05
CA ASP A 53 3.24 22.05 0.83
C ASP A 53 2.17 21.45 1.77
N ARG A 54 2.00 20.13 1.84
CA ARG A 54 0.90 19.50 2.62
C ARG A 54 1.28 18.49 3.71
N LEU A 55 2.54 18.44 4.14
CA LEU A 55 2.94 17.77 5.39
C LEU A 55 3.19 18.75 6.55
N ASN A 56 2.91 20.05 6.36
CA ASN A 56 3.12 21.11 7.35
C ASN A 56 2.05 21.20 8.46
N SER A 57 1.50 20.10 8.95
CA SER A 57 0.72 20.10 10.21
C SER A 57 1.37 19.34 11.36
N ILE A 58 2.67 19.06 11.26
CA ILE A 58 3.51 18.84 12.43
C ILE A 58 4.30 20.15 12.65
N ASP A 59 3.73 21.02 13.48
CA ASP A 59 4.27 22.31 13.85
C ASP A 59 5.70 22.17 14.42
N THR A 60 6.70 22.47 13.60
CA THR A 60 7.89 23.31 13.86
C THR A 60 9.06 22.83 13.00
N LEU A 61 9.27 23.46 11.85
CA LEU A 61 10.62 23.71 11.34
C LEU A 61 10.57 24.87 10.34
N THR A 62 11.06 26.00 10.81
CA THR A 62 11.27 27.22 10.05
C THR A 62 12.45 27.04 9.11
N SER A 63 12.16 27.20 7.82
CA SER A 63 13.04 27.36 6.65
C SER A 63 13.86 26.16 6.18
N PHE A 64 13.48 25.66 5.00
CA PHE A 64 14.43 25.25 3.96
C PHE A 64 13.90 25.74 2.60
N ASP A 65 14.67 26.60 1.94
CA ASP A 65 14.52 27.00 0.55
C ASP A 65 15.91 26.98 -0.07
N GLU A 66 16.13 26.05 -0.99
CA GLU A 66 16.97 26.20 -2.18
C GLU A 66 16.30 25.41 -3.33
N SER A 67 15.08 25.84 -3.63
CA SER A 67 14.38 25.83 -4.93
C SER A 67 14.65 24.70 -5.96
N LYS A 68 13.70 23.75 -5.98
CA LYS A 68 13.26 22.83 -7.07
C LYS A 68 13.87 21.43 -7.14
N ASP A 69 13.69 20.65 -6.08
CA ASP A 69 13.75 19.20 -6.14
C ASP A 69 12.43 18.61 -6.68
N THR A 70 12.32 18.53 -8.00
CA THR A 70 11.41 17.60 -8.67
C THR A 70 12.24 16.53 -9.36
N PHE A 71 12.18 15.30 -8.87
CA PHE A 71 12.68 14.17 -9.64
C PHE A 71 11.70 13.86 -10.77
N LYS A 72 12.16 14.13 -11.99
CA LYS A 72 11.56 13.64 -13.21
C LYS A 72 11.99 12.19 -13.45
N LEU A 73 11.03 11.29 -13.70
CA LEU A 73 11.29 10.23 -14.69
C LEU A 73 11.80 10.95 -15.94
N GLY A 74 13.07 10.75 -16.28
CA GLY A 74 13.81 11.62 -17.20
C GLY A 74 13.03 11.92 -18.48
N ASP A 75 13.23 13.13 -19.02
CA ASP A 75 12.64 13.62 -20.27
C ASP A 75 12.97 12.66 -21.44
N SER A 76 12.25 11.54 -21.53
CA SER A 76 12.11 10.73 -22.72
C SER A 76 10.82 11.18 -23.40
N PRO A 77 10.83 11.52 -24.70
CA PRO A 77 9.68 12.10 -25.41
C PRO A 77 8.45 11.17 -25.55
N SER A 78 8.45 10.04 -24.85
CA SER A 78 7.31 9.17 -24.59
C SER A 78 7.28 8.92 -23.09
N ALA A 79 6.71 9.84 -22.31
CA ALA A 79 6.44 9.63 -20.89
C ALA A 79 5.72 8.28 -20.75
N PHE A 80 6.38 7.29 -20.15
CA PHE A 80 5.80 5.97 -19.95
C PHE A 80 4.52 6.16 -19.15
N ASN A 81 3.37 5.93 -19.77
CA ASN A 81 2.08 5.99 -19.11
C ASN A 81 1.93 4.72 -18.27
N ILE A 82 2.74 4.57 -17.23
CA ILE A 82 2.73 3.38 -16.38
C ILE A 82 1.39 3.37 -15.64
N LEU A 83 0.53 2.44 -16.04
CA LEU A 83 -0.78 2.23 -15.44
C LEU A 83 -0.73 1.17 -14.35
N SER A 84 0.29 0.31 -14.37
CA SER A 84 0.42 -0.77 -13.38
C SER A 84 1.85 -1.04 -12.93
N LEU A 85 2.00 -1.31 -11.63
CA LEU A 85 3.26 -1.78 -11.03
C LEU A 85 3.11 -3.21 -10.51
N GLN A 86 4.19 -3.98 -10.61
CA GLN A 86 4.30 -5.30 -10.02
C GLN A 86 5.61 -5.44 -9.25
N PHE A 87 5.52 -5.99 -8.04
CA PHE A 87 6.66 -6.34 -7.20
C PHE A 87 6.62 -7.85 -6.95
N ASN A 88 7.74 -8.54 -7.12
CA ASN A 88 7.85 -9.98 -6.99
C ASN A 88 9.01 -10.33 -6.06
N ASN A 89 8.77 -11.13 -5.02
CA ASN A 89 9.80 -11.54 -4.06
C ASN A 89 10.56 -10.33 -3.47
N CYS A 90 9.86 -9.23 -3.19
CA CYS A 90 10.46 -8.03 -2.62
C CYS A 90 10.32 -8.02 -1.10
N PHE A 91 11.22 -7.32 -0.42
CA PHE A 91 11.21 -7.11 1.03
C PHE A 91 11.14 -5.60 1.32
N PHE A 92 10.23 -5.20 2.20
CA PHE A 92 9.96 -3.80 2.54
C PHE A 92 10.16 -3.59 4.04
N GLU A 93 11.21 -2.88 4.44
CA GLU A 93 11.44 -2.43 5.83
C GLU A 93 10.66 -1.16 6.13
N GLU A 94 10.45 -0.35 5.10
CA GLU A 94 9.65 0.87 5.14
C GLU A 94 8.53 0.82 4.09
N GLU A 95 7.47 1.59 4.36
CA GLU A 95 6.28 1.59 3.52
C GLU A 95 6.53 2.22 2.15
N PRO A 96 6.09 1.58 1.04
CA PRO A 96 6.19 2.19 -0.29
C PRO A 96 5.23 3.38 -0.43
N LEU A 97 5.75 4.58 -0.73
CA LEU A 97 4.93 5.76 -1.02
C LEU A 97 4.70 5.92 -2.52
N LEU A 98 3.49 5.58 -2.96
CA LEU A 98 3.12 5.50 -4.37
C LEU A 98 2.16 6.64 -4.71
N HIS A 99 2.72 7.76 -5.17
CA HIS A 99 1.98 8.96 -5.55
C HIS A 99 2.08 9.23 -7.06
N SER A 100 1.34 8.45 -7.84
CA SER A 100 1.22 8.69 -9.29
C SER A 100 -0.24 8.77 -9.71
N SER A 101 -0.61 9.87 -10.35
CA SER A 101 -1.95 10.10 -10.89
C SER A 101 -2.34 9.15 -12.02
N ASN A 102 -1.35 8.46 -12.62
CA ASN A 102 -1.59 7.56 -13.76
C ASN A 102 -1.67 6.09 -13.35
N ILE A 103 -1.13 5.71 -12.19
CA ILE A 103 -1.13 4.32 -11.74
C ILE A 103 -2.54 3.97 -11.25
N LYS A 104 -3.07 2.87 -11.79
CA LYS A 104 -4.39 2.35 -11.46
C LYS A 104 -4.33 0.99 -10.76
N PHE A 105 -3.23 0.26 -10.93
CA PHE A 105 -3.08 -1.09 -10.43
C PHE A 105 -1.69 -1.31 -9.83
N ILE A 106 -1.63 -1.88 -8.62
CA ILE A 106 -0.37 -2.27 -8.00
C ILE A 106 -0.54 -3.70 -7.49
N SER A 107 0.45 -4.53 -7.78
CA SER A 107 0.41 -5.93 -7.38
C SER A 107 1.72 -6.34 -6.72
N PHE A 108 1.62 -7.10 -5.64
CA PHE A 108 2.74 -7.65 -4.89
C PHE A 108 2.59 -9.17 -4.87
N TYR A 109 3.64 -9.89 -5.26
CA TYR A 109 3.68 -11.35 -5.30
C TYR A 109 4.82 -11.83 -4.43
N ASP A 110 4.52 -12.68 -3.45
CA ASP A 110 5.52 -13.29 -2.56
C ASP A 110 6.41 -12.25 -1.86
N CYS A 111 5.86 -11.06 -1.58
CA CYS A 111 6.58 -9.98 -0.93
C CYS A 111 6.45 -10.05 0.60
N ASN A 112 7.44 -9.52 1.31
CA ASN A 112 7.42 -9.39 2.76
C ASN A 112 7.45 -7.91 3.17
N PHE A 113 6.54 -7.53 4.05
CA PHE A 113 6.43 -6.18 4.63
C PHE A 113 6.73 -6.26 6.12
N GLU A 114 7.89 -5.77 6.54
CA GLU A 114 8.23 -5.58 7.95
C GLU A 114 7.68 -4.24 8.49
N CYS A 115 7.21 -3.37 7.60
CA CYS A 115 6.48 -2.14 7.90
C CYS A 115 4.95 -2.32 7.96
N ASP A 116 4.26 -1.26 8.38
CA ASP A 116 2.82 -1.13 8.11
C ASP A 116 2.58 -0.72 6.63
N VAL A 117 1.38 -0.95 6.13
CA VAL A 117 0.93 -0.60 4.77
C VAL A 117 -0.25 0.39 4.78
N TYR A 118 -0.47 1.08 5.91
CA TYR A 118 -1.55 2.04 6.09
C TYR A 118 -1.64 3.10 4.98
N ASN A 119 -0.57 3.84 4.71
CA ASN A 119 -0.57 4.92 3.70
C ASN A 119 -0.81 4.38 2.29
N LEU A 120 -0.32 3.18 1.97
CA LEU A 120 -0.57 2.51 0.71
C LEU A 120 -2.08 2.19 0.54
N LEU A 121 -2.75 1.80 1.62
CA LEU A 121 -4.17 1.51 1.61
C LEU A 121 -5.05 2.77 1.61
N LEU A 122 -4.54 3.94 1.99
CA LEU A 122 -5.29 5.19 1.98
C LEU A 122 -5.48 5.75 0.57
N LYS A 123 -6.72 6.20 0.27
CA LYS A 123 -7.04 6.88 -0.98
C LYS A 123 -6.77 8.38 -0.86
N TYR A 124 -5.68 8.85 -1.49
CA TYR A 124 -5.31 10.27 -1.51
C TYR A 124 -5.81 11.07 -2.72
N SER A 125 -6.44 10.41 -3.70
CA SER A 125 -6.88 11.06 -4.94
C SER A 125 -8.27 10.58 -5.36
N ASN A 126 -8.90 11.32 -6.28
CA ASN A 126 -10.19 10.92 -6.87
C ASN A 126 -10.09 9.63 -7.70
N ILE A 127 -8.88 9.15 -8.00
CA ILE A 127 -8.63 7.90 -8.69
C ILE A 127 -8.44 6.83 -7.61
N SER A 128 -9.38 5.89 -7.53
CA SER A 128 -9.23 4.70 -6.69
C SER A 128 -8.13 3.82 -7.28
N LEU A 129 -7.10 3.54 -6.49
CA LEU A 129 -6.10 2.56 -6.83
C LEU A 129 -6.62 1.15 -6.50
N LYS A 130 -6.36 0.19 -7.38
CA LYS A 130 -6.52 -1.23 -7.05
C LYS A 130 -5.18 -1.81 -6.61
N ILE A 131 -5.15 -2.43 -5.44
CA ILE A 131 -3.95 -3.03 -4.84
C ILE A 131 -4.20 -4.51 -4.60
N GLU A 132 -3.31 -5.36 -5.08
CA GLU A 132 -3.40 -6.79 -4.89
C GLU A 132 -2.16 -7.33 -4.20
N PHE A 133 -2.36 -8.14 -3.17
CA PHE A 133 -1.28 -8.85 -2.50
C PHE A 133 -1.51 -10.35 -2.64
N HIS A 134 -0.59 -11.01 -3.33
CA HIS A 134 -0.62 -12.44 -3.60
C HIS A 134 0.46 -13.10 -2.77
N ASN A 135 0.05 -13.95 -1.84
CA ASN A 135 0.93 -14.71 -0.94
C ASN A 135 1.99 -13.84 -0.21
N CYS A 136 1.62 -12.61 0.16
CA CYS A 136 2.51 -11.69 0.87
C CYS A 136 2.48 -11.91 2.39
N THR A 137 3.56 -11.55 3.07
CA THR A 137 3.65 -11.57 4.53
C THR A 137 3.73 -10.16 5.10
N PHE A 138 3.05 -9.91 6.21
CA PHE A 138 2.98 -8.60 6.84
C PHE A 138 3.29 -8.71 8.33
N SER A 139 4.17 -7.86 8.84
CA SER A 139 4.32 -7.65 10.28
C SER A 139 3.07 -6.98 10.86
N ARG A 140 2.49 -6.03 10.10
CA ARG A 140 1.29 -5.30 10.52
C ARG A 140 0.49 -4.79 9.33
N ILE A 141 -0.83 -4.86 9.45
CA ILE A 141 -1.77 -4.08 8.64
C ILE A 141 -2.61 -3.26 9.62
N GLY A 142 -2.38 -1.95 9.62
CA GLY A 142 -3.05 -1.00 10.49
C GLY A 142 -4.07 -0.14 9.77
N LEU A 143 -5.30 -0.08 10.28
CA LEU A 143 -6.32 0.87 9.88
C LEU A 143 -6.75 1.67 11.12
N TRP A 144 -6.04 2.76 11.41
CA TRP A 144 -6.27 3.60 12.59
C TRP A 144 -6.40 5.08 12.26
N ASN A 145 -7.04 5.84 13.15
CA ASN A 145 -7.09 7.31 13.16
C ASN A 145 -7.57 7.97 11.85
N MET A 146 -8.39 7.26 11.09
CA MET A 146 -8.96 7.82 9.87
C MET A 146 -10.20 8.66 10.18
N THR A 147 -10.37 9.77 9.47
CA THR A 147 -11.59 10.56 9.52
C THR A 147 -12.77 9.83 8.84
N LYS A 148 -13.99 10.34 9.02
CA LYS A 148 -15.18 9.84 8.30
C LYS A 148 -15.07 9.98 6.78
N ASP A 149 -14.27 10.94 6.32
CA ASP A 149 -14.09 11.24 4.91
C ASP A 149 -12.93 10.46 4.28
N ASP A 150 -12.13 9.75 5.08
CA ASP A 150 -11.02 8.98 4.55
C ASP A 150 -11.55 7.68 3.93
N GLU A 151 -11.33 7.58 2.62
CA GLU A 151 -11.62 6.39 1.81
C GLU A 151 -10.39 5.48 1.73
N LEU A 152 -10.62 4.19 1.57
CA LEU A 152 -9.57 3.21 1.29
C LEU A 152 -9.47 2.97 -0.22
N ASN A 153 -8.26 2.73 -0.69
CA ASN A 153 -8.04 2.10 -1.97
C ASN A 153 -8.69 0.71 -1.97
N VAL A 154 -9.08 0.23 -3.14
CA VAL A 154 -9.60 -1.12 -3.26
C VAL A 154 -8.41 -2.06 -3.12
N PHE A 155 -8.31 -2.78 -2.01
CA PHE A 155 -7.26 -3.76 -1.81
C PHE A 155 -7.82 -5.18 -1.68
N GLU A 156 -7.08 -6.13 -2.23
CA GLU A 156 -7.41 -7.55 -2.20
C GLU A 156 -6.20 -8.34 -1.71
N LEU A 157 -6.44 -9.21 -0.73
CA LEU A 157 -5.45 -10.16 -0.21
C LEU A 157 -5.78 -11.55 -0.77
N TYR A 158 -4.78 -12.27 -1.24
CA TYR A 158 -4.89 -13.63 -1.76
C TYR A 158 -3.85 -14.51 -1.07
N GLY A 159 -4.24 -15.21 0.00
CA GLY A 159 -3.31 -16.02 0.79
C GLY A 159 -2.35 -15.19 1.65
N GLY A 160 -1.21 -15.78 2.01
CA GLY A 160 -0.17 -15.12 2.80
C GLY A 160 -0.39 -15.15 4.32
N ALA A 161 0.36 -14.30 5.04
CA ALA A 161 0.29 -14.24 6.51
C ALA A 161 0.38 -12.81 7.04
N ILE A 162 -0.37 -12.52 8.11
CA ILE A 162 -0.39 -11.23 8.79
C ILE A 162 -0.14 -11.47 10.28
N GLU A 163 0.93 -10.91 10.83
CA GLU A 163 1.23 -11.03 12.26
C GLU A 163 0.27 -10.20 13.13
N SER A 164 -0.06 -8.97 12.71
CA SER A 164 -1.06 -8.13 13.39
C SER A 164 -1.96 -7.39 12.38
N PHE A 165 -3.27 -7.62 12.45
CA PHE A 165 -4.27 -6.85 11.70
C PHE A 165 -5.11 -6.05 12.69
N GLU A 166 -5.00 -4.73 12.61
CA GLU A 166 -5.65 -3.81 13.54
C GLU A 166 -6.61 -2.85 12.83
N ILE A 167 -7.86 -2.80 13.28
CA ILE A 167 -8.85 -1.81 12.85
C ILE A 167 -9.30 -1.06 14.11
N ILE A 168 -8.92 0.22 14.25
CA ILE A 168 -9.10 0.97 15.49
C ILE A 168 -9.71 2.34 15.20
N ASN A 169 -10.75 2.71 15.95
CA ASN A 169 -11.42 4.02 15.86
C ASN A 169 -11.94 4.31 14.44
N LYS A 170 -12.64 3.37 13.80
CA LYS A 170 -13.03 3.48 12.38
C LYS A 170 -14.52 3.20 12.14
N ILE A 171 -15.14 4.03 11.32
CA ILE A 171 -16.44 3.75 10.69
C ILE A 171 -16.17 3.30 9.25
N ILE A 172 -16.61 2.09 8.91
CA ILE A 172 -16.46 1.49 7.59
C ILE A 172 -17.85 1.38 6.97
N ILE A 173 -18.10 2.24 5.98
CA ILE A 173 -19.40 2.41 5.31
C ILE A 173 -19.59 1.35 4.22
N GLU A 174 -18.50 0.82 3.65
CA GLU A 174 -18.54 -0.15 2.56
C GLU A 174 -18.36 -1.60 3.05
N LYS A 175 -18.64 -2.56 2.17
CA LYS A 175 -18.38 -3.96 2.44
C LYS A 175 -16.89 -4.20 2.64
N PHE A 176 -16.51 -4.73 3.78
CA PHE A 176 -15.12 -4.96 4.13
C PHE A 176 -14.79 -6.45 4.13
N TYR A 177 -14.01 -6.89 3.15
CA TYR A 177 -13.73 -8.30 2.93
C TYR A 177 -12.23 -8.56 2.96
N ILE A 178 -11.82 -9.51 3.78
CA ILE A 178 -10.45 -10.00 3.85
C ILE A 178 -10.40 -11.37 3.16
N ASN A 179 -9.39 -11.55 2.31
CA ASN A 179 -9.13 -12.77 1.56
C ASN A 179 -10.33 -13.25 0.71
N LYS A 180 -10.91 -12.30 -0.02
CA LYS A 180 -12.20 -12.43 -0.69
C LYS A 180 -12.25 -13.58 -1.69
N GLN A 181 -13.16 -14.54 -1.48
CA GLN A 181 -13.47 -15.60 -2.43
C GLN A 181 -14.67 -15.23 -3.32
N TYR A 182 -14.45 -15.03 -4.62
CA TYR A 182 -15.52 -14.99 -5.62
C TYR A 182 -15.41 -16.18 -6.59
N HIS A 183 -16.55 -16.81 -6.87
CA HIS A 183 -16.69 -17.90 -7.85
C HIS A 183 -15.70 -19.07 -7.69
N GLY A 184 -15.18 -19.31 -6.48
CA GLY A 184 -14.27 -20.42 -6.18
C GLY A 184 -12.78 -20.16 -6.48
N ASN A 185 -12.40 -18.95 -6.88
CA ASN A 185 -11.04 -18.69 -7.39
C ASN A 185 -9.98 -18.34 -6.33
N ASN A 186 -10.36 -18.13 -5.08
CA ASN A 186 -9.39 -17.96 -4.00
C ASN A 186 -9.58 -19.06 -2.95
N SER A 187 -8.80 -20.13 -3.08
CA SER A 187 -8.72 -21.24 -2.11
C SER A 187 -7.51 -21.11 -1.19
N GLN A 188 -6.72 -20.04 -1.33
CA GLN A 188 -5.53 -19.84 -0.51
C GLN A 188 -5.93 -19.30 0.86
N ILE A 189 -5.38 -19.91 1.89
CA ILE A 189 -5.64 -19.52 3.27
C ILE A 189 -4.79 -18.29 3.59
N THR A 190 -5.41 -17.22 4.08
CA THR A 190 -4.69 -16.11 4.71
C THR A 190 -4.62 -16.36 6.21
N LYS A 191 -3.41 -16.45 6.76
CA LYS A 191 -3.20 -16.64 8.19
C LYS A 191 -3.11 -15.29 8.90
N ILE A 192 -3.85 -15.11 9.98
CA ILE A 192 -3.80 -13.88 10.78
C ILE A 192 -3.49 -14.29 12.21
N LYS A 193 -2.34 -13.91 12.72
CA LYS A 193 -1.96 -14.29 14.09
C LYS A 193 -2.74 -13.49 15.13
N ASN A 194 -2.88 -12.18 14.92
CA ASN A 194 -3.65 -11.31 15.81
C ASN A 194 -4.59 -10.43 14.98
N LEU A 195 -5.91 -10.62 15.16
CA LEU A 195 -6.93 -9.71 14.66
C LEU A 195 -7.47 -8.89 15.82
N LYS A 196 -7.32 -7.57 15.74
CA LYS A 196 -7.82 -6.64 16.73
C LYS A 196 -8.73 -5.60 16.09
N ILE A 197 -9.97 -5.54 16.54
CA ILE A 197 -10.93 -4.52 16.11
C ILE A 197 -11.42 -3.80 17.35
N LYS A 198 -11.26 -2.48 17.40
CA LYS A 198 -11.59 -1.67 18.57
C LYS A 198 -12.26 -0.34 18.23
N ASN A 199 -13.31 0.03 18.95
CA ASN A 199 -14.01 1.31 18.80
C ASN A 199 -14.42 1.56 17.33
N SER A 200 -15.02 0.56 16.69
CA SER A 200 -15.27 0.58 15.25
C SER A 200 -16.69 0.19 14.88
N ILE A 201 -17.22 0.80 13.83
CA ILE A 201 -18.56 0.52 13.29
C ILE A 201 -18.42 0.05 11.85
N PHE A 202 -19.09 -1.05 11.51
CA PHE A 202 -19.22 -1.54 10.13
C PHE A 202 -20.69 -1.40 9.72
N GLU A 203 -20.98 -0.44 8.85
CA GLU A 203 -22.35 -0.17 8.37
C GLU A 203 -22.80 -1.23 7.33
N GLU A 204 -21.83 -1.87 6.68
CA GLU A 204 -22.04 -2.95 5.71
C GLU A 204 -21.38 -4.25 6.17
N ASN A 205 -21.47 -5.30 5.33
CA ASN A 205 -20.95 -6.62 5.69
C ASN A 205 -19.44 -6.60 5.93
N PHE A 206 -19.02 -7.08 7.10
CA PHE A 206 -17.64 -7.45 7.39
C PHE A 206 -17.48 -8.95 7.18
N LYS A 207 -16.49 -9.39 6.39
CA LYS A 207 -16.23 -10.83 6.24
C LYS A 207 -14.75 -11.17 6.19
N LEU A 208 -14.40 -12.25 6.88
CA LEU A 208 -13.16 -12.99 6.67
C LEU A 208 -13.50 -14.23 5.85
N HIS A 209 -12.87 -14.40 4.69
CA HIS A 209 -13.08 -15.57 3.84
C HIS A 209 -11.80 -16.41 3.80
N ASN A 210 -11.90 -17.70 4.12
CA ASN A 210 -10.77 -18.63 4.11
C ASN A 210 -9.59 -18.10 4.93
N CYS A 211 -9.88 -17.53 6.10
CA CYS A 211 -8.88 -17.01 7.02
C CYS A 211 -8.71 -17.94 8.22
N GLU A 212 -7.47 -18.24 8.59
CA GLU A 212 -7.14 -18.87 9.85
C GLU A 212 -6.68 -17.78 10.82
N VAL A 213 -7.48 -17.49 11.85
CA VAL A 213 -7.16 -16.45 12.84
C VAL A 213 -6.82 -17.10 14.18
N GLU A 214 -5.60 -16.85 14.69
CA GLU A 214 -5.14 -17.46 15.95
C GLU A 214 -5.71 -16.72 17.17
N ASN A 215 -5.58 -15.39 17.20
CA ASN A 215 -6.06 -14.56 18.30
C ASN A 215 -7.02 -13.49 17.78
N VAL A 216 -8.22 -13.42 18.37
CA VAL A 216 -9.25 -12.43 18.02
C VAL A 216 -9.57 -11.56 19.24
N CYS A 217 -9.49 -10.25 19.07
CA CYS A 217 -9.88 -9.26 20.07
C CYS A 217 -10.86 -8.26 19.44
N LEU A 218 -12.11 -8.28 19.91
CA LEU A 218 -13.16 -7.34 19.52
C LEU A 218 -13.59 -6.56 20.77
N GLU A 219 -13.44 -5.23 20.76
CA GLU A 219 -13.78 -4.35 21.89
C GLU A 219 -14.53 -3.11 21.36
N ASP A 220 -15.74 -2.86 21.85
CA ASP A 220 -16.57 -1.73 21.40
C ASP A 220 -16.72 -1.70 19.86
N VAL A 221 -17.19 -2.82 19.29
CA VAL A 221 -17.38 -2.99 17.85
C VAL A 221 -18.85 -3.20 17.51
N ASP A 222 -19.35 -2.39 16.59
CA ASP A 222 -20.71 -2.52 16.07
C ASP A 222 -20.69 -3.04 14.62
N PHE A 223 -21.44 -4.10 14.36
CA PHE A 223 -21.71 -4.59 13.01
C PHE A 223 -23.20 -4.36 12.70
N GLU A 224 -23.51 -3.34 11.89
CA GLU A 224 -24.91 -2.97 11.62
C GLU A 224 -25.62 -3.96 10.70
N LYS A 225 -24.86 -4.69 9.87
CA LYS A 225 -25.34 -5.78 9.02
C LYS A 225 -24.78 -7.13 9.46
N ASN A 226 -24.08 -7.84 8.57
CA ASN A 226 -23.57 -9.17 8.85
C ASN A 226 -22.06 -9.12 9.10
N ALA A 227 -21.61 -9.85 10.11
CA ALA A 227 -20.22 -10.22 10.32
C ALA A 227 -20.09 -11.73 10.08
N ASP A 228 -19.40 -12.14 9.01
CA ASP A 228 -19.21 -13.54 8.70
C ASP A 228 -17.73 -13.95 8.76
N PHE A 229 -17.45 -15.07 9.42
CA PHE A 229 -16.12 -15.65 9.55
C PHE A 229 -16.18 -17.05 8.93
N PHE A 230 -15.77 -17.16 7.66
CA PHE A 230 -15.84 -18.39 6.85
C PHE A 230 -14.46 -18.98 6.58
#